data_AF-A0A0P7ZQY9-F1
#
_entry.id   AF-A0A0P7ZQY9-F1
#
_cell.length_a   1.000
_cell.length_b   1.000
_cell.length_c   1.000
_cell.angle_alpha   90.00
_cell.angle_beta   90.00
_cell.angle_gamma   90.00
#
_symmetry.space_group_name_H-M   'P 1'
#
loop_
_entity.id
_entity.type
_entity.pdbx_description
1 polymer ?
#
loop_
_entity_poly.entity_id
_entity_poly.type
_entity_poly.pdbx_seq_one_letter_code
_entity_poly.pdbx_strand_id
1 'polypeptide(L)'
;MSAMAAFSGVLISPASQAADFIPTAPAALQLAQVAAPTALPPVRSLNVSGNGASSVPAEQAAIILSYSVNYFSEMPVDSETPTDPSMTLEVPAIATPADLQPVTNALIAAGIPMGDISIVRESYSAQALRMVIRLNRPTQSRISELIDVANNAVIADGKFAVSTLGVAYAASNCLSAEVAAREAAMAEAQRQAIALADVAEVTLGGFITVSSNPGWNYLAPFGDSVCPTNLEDALRYGQSYGFQPYDPAQPVEVSVSVNVSLTYEIDL
;
A
#
# COMPACT_ATOMS: atom_id res chain seq x y z
N MET A 1 -35.20 -61.64 -28.83
CA MET A 1 -34.79 -61.37 -30.22
C MET A 1 -33.27 -61.21 -30.17
N SER A 2 -32.54 -62.32 -30.19
CA SER A 2 -31.95 -62.93 -31.40
C SER A 2 -30.83 -62.06 -31.96
N ALA A 3 -29.61 -62.50 -32.24
CA ALA A 3 -28.77 -63.66 -31.93
C ALA A 3 -27.42 -63.39 -32.65
N MET A 4 -26.31 -63.94 -32.12
CA MET A 4 -25.13 -64.53 -32.80
C MET A 4 -24.43 -63.79 -33.97
N ALA A 5 -23.12 -63.86 -34.22
CA ALA A 5 -22.07 -64.87 -34.00
C ALA A 5 -20.70 -64.13 -33.96
N ALA A 6 -19.68 -64.46 -33.17
CA ALA A 6 -18.93 -65.70 -32.93
C ALA A 6 -17.93 -66.10 -34.05
N PHE A 7 -16.71 -66.44 -33.58
CA PHE A 7 -15.62 -67.29 -34.10
C PHE A 7 -14.26 -66.56 -34.09
N SER A 8 -13.35 -66.79 -33.13
CA SER A 8 -12.58 -68.00 -32.74
C SER A 8 -11.25 -68.12 -33.50
N GLY A 9 -10.17 -68.26 -32.73
CA GLY A 9 -8.84 -68.58 -33.21
C GLY A 9 -7.83 -68.67 -32.06
N VAL A 10 -7.93 -69.74 -31.27
CA VAL A 10 -6.89 -70.21 -30.33
C VAL A 10 -5.82 -70.93 -31.16
N LEU A 11 -4.53 -70.91 -30.73
CA LEU A 11 -3.71 -72.10 -30.46
C LEU A 11 -2.20 -71.80 -30.28
N ILE A 12 -1.67 -72.31 -29.15
CA ILE A 12 -0.38 -73.02 -28.98
C ILE A 12 0.94 -72.20 -28.93
N SER A 13 1.55 -72.15 -27.73
CA SER A 13 3.01 -72.13 -27.47
C SER A 13 3.55 -73.59 -27.47
N PRO A 14 4.87 -73.95 -27.46
CA PRO A 14 6.06 -73.24 -26.95
C PRO A 14 7.40 -73.56 -27.70
N ALA A 15 8.55 -73.39 -27.00
CA ALA A 15 9.95 -73.83 -27.29
C ALA A 15 10.84 -72.77 -27.99
N SER A 16 11.82 -72.11 -27.37
CA SER A 16 13.02 -72.50 -26.58
C SER A 16 14.31 -72.45 -27.41
N GLN A 17 15.22 -71.57 -26.95
CA GLN A 17 16.69 -71.67 -26.95
C GLN A 17 17.55 -71.25 -28.16
N ALA A 18 18.72 -70.74 -27.75
CA ALA A 18 19.98 -70.47 -28.44
C ALA A 18 20.05 -69.14 -29.22
N ALA A 19 20.53 -68.06 -28.59
CA ALA A 19 21.95 -67.73 -28.34
C ALA A 19 22.74 -67.53 -29.65
N ASP A 20 23.02 -66.26 -29.99
CA ASP A 20 24.39 -65.83 -30.32
C ASP A 20 24.49 -64.29 -30.50
N PHE A 21 25.42 -63.74 -29.72
CA PHE A 21 26.30 -62.58 -29.97
C PHE A 21 25.78 -61.13 -30.14
N ILE A 22 26.51 -60.27 -29.44
CA ILE A 22 26.30 -58.85 -29.04
C ILE A 22 26.54 -57.88 -30.21
N PRO A 23 25.88 -56.70 -30.26
CA PRO A 23 26.65 -55.49 -29.98
C PRO A 23 25.89 -54.42 -29.14
N THR A 24 26.62 -53.89 -28.15
CA THR A 24 26.70 -52.45 -27.78
C THR A 24 25.42 -51.63 -27.59
N ALA A 25 25.14 -51.26 -26.33
CA ALA A 25 25.09 -49.85 -25.89
C ALA A 25 24.89 -49.74 -24.37
N PRO A 26 25.82 -49.11 -23.62
CA PRO A 26 25.45 -48.33 -22.46
C PRO A 26 25.24 -46.90 -22.94
N ALA A 27 24.02 -46.53 -23.33
CA ALA A 27 23.70 -45.12 -23.49
C ALA A 27 23.43 -44.56 -22.09
N ALA A 28 24.54 -44.26 -21.41
CA ALA A 28 24.56 -43.50 -20.18
C ALA A 28 23.70 -42.24 -20.33
N LEU A 29 22.96 -41.93 -19.27
CA LEU A 29 22.34 -40.63 -19.03
C LEU A 29 23.33 -39.51 -19.35
N GLN A 30 23.23 -38.94 -20.55
CA GLN A 30 23.85 -37.65 -20.85
C GLN A 30 22.99 -36.59 -20.17
N LEU A 31 23.40 -36.25 -18.95
CA LEU A 31 23.18 -34.90 -18.42
C LEU A 31 23.75 -33.94 -19.45
N ALA A 32 22.87 -33.28 -20.20
CA ALA A 32 23.23 -32.10 -20.96
C ALA A 32 23.81 -31.09 -19.96
N GLN A 33 25.13 -31.04 -19.87
CA GLN A 33 25.83 -29.91 -19.27
C GLN A 33 25.45 -28.71 -20.14
N VAL A 34 24.45 -27.96 -19.69
CA VAL A 34 24.23 -26.60 -20.15
C VAL A 34 25.54 -25.88 -19.88
N ALA A 35 26.25 -25.54 -20.96
CA ALA A 35 27.42 -24.69 -20.87
C ALA A 35 27.05 -23.49 -20.00
N ALA A 36 27.78 -23.29 -18.90
CA ALA A 36 27.66 -22.07 -18.13
C ALA A 36 27.77 -20.89 -19.11
N PRO A 37 26.89 -19.88 -19.05
CA PRO A 37 27.06 -18.71 -19.88
C PRO A 37 28.48 -18.19 -19.61
N THR A 38 29.28 -18.07 -20.68
CA THR A 38 30.61 -17.45 -20.63
C THR A 38 30.50 -16.19 -19.80
N ALA A 39 31.19 -16.14 -18.67
CA ALA A 39 31.22 -14.97 -17.81
C ALA A 39 31.62 -13.78 -18.69
N LEU A 40 30.70 -12.84 -18.89
CA LEU A 40 30.99 -11.55 -19.49
C LEU A 40 32.22 -10.97 -18.76
N PRO A 41 33.14 -10.27 -19.46
CA PRO A 41 34.22 -9.56 -18.79
C PRO A 41 33.61 -8.66 -17.69
N PRO A 42 34.32 -8.44 -16.56
CA PRO A 42 33.79 -7.60 -15.49
C PRO A 42 33.55 -6.18 -16.05
N VAL A 43 32.30 -5.88 -16.35
CA VAL A 43 31.87 -4.54 -16.75
C VAL A 43 31.99 -3.69 -15.50
N ARG A 44 32.85 -2.68 -15.55
CA ARG A 44 32.90 -1.67 -14.49
C ARG A 44 31.62 -0.87 -14.59
N SER A 45 30.93 -0.70 -13.47
CA SER A 45 29.62 -0.08 -13.47
C SER A 45 29.48 1.00 -12.40
N LEU A 46 28.73 2.04 -12.73
CA LEU A 46 28.29 3.07 -11.81
C LEU A 46 26.79 2.90 -11.55
N ASN A 47 26.42 2.73 -10.28
CA ASN A 47 25.02 2.69 -9.87
C ASN A 47 24.64 4.00 -9.19
N VAL A 48 23.51 4.57 -9.60
CA VAL A 48 22.97 5.81 -9.03
C VAL A 48 21.48 5.68 -8.84
N SER A 49 20.94 6.44 -7.89
CA SER A 49 19.50 6.52 -7.65
C SER A 49 18.97 7.90 -7.93
N GLY A 50 17.80 7.99 -8.56
CA GLY A 50 17.10 9.25 -8.77
C GLY A 50 15.74 9.23 -8.10
N ASN A 51 15.34 10.39 -7.58
CA ASN A 51 14.02 10.60 -7.03
C ASN A 51 13.26 11.59 -7.89
N GLY A 52 12.00 11.29 -8.17
CA GLY A 52 11.10 12.17 -8.89
C GLY A 52 9.74 12.20 -8.21
N ALA A 53 9.11 13.37 -8.22
CA ALA A 53 7.79 13.55 -7.66
C ALA A 53 6.95 14.40 -8.62
N SER A 54 5.65 14.11 -8.65
CA SER A 54 4.66 14.87 -9.39
C SER A 54 3.30 14.65 -8.75
N SER A 55 2.35 15.50 -9.08
CA SER A 55 1.03 15.48 -8.47
C SER A 55 -0.06 15.88 -9.47
N VAL A 56 -1.29 15.48 -9.14
CA VAL A 56 -2.50 15.95 -9.82
C VAL A 56 -3.51 16.47 -8.79
N PRO A 57 -4.37 17.44 -9.15
CA PRO A 57 -5.47 17.87 -8.29
C PRO A 57 -6.34 16.70 -7.85
N ALA A 58 -6.68 16.66 -6.55
CA ALA A 58 -7.60 15.65 -6.05
C ALA A 58 -9.03 15.93 -6.53
N GLU A 59 -9.70 14.90 -7.04
CA GLU A 59 -11.11 14.97 -7.43
C GLU A 59 -12.02 14.58 -6.28
N GLN A 60 -11.50 13.76 -5.36
CA GLN A 60 -12.19 13.30 -4.17
C GLN A 60 -11.27 13.33 -2.95
N ALA A 61 -11.84 13.53 -1.77
CA ALA A 61 -11.14 13.39 -0.51
C ALA A 61 -11.98 12.63 0.52
N ALA A 62 -11.32 12.02 1.49
CA ALA A 62 -11.92 11.48 2.69
C ALA A 62 -11.20 12.04 3.92
N ILE A 63 -11.93 12.78 4.75
CA ILE A 63 -11.45 13.22 6.07
C ILE A 63 -11.69 12.09 7.05
N ILE A 64 -10.66 11.70 7.80
CA ILE A 64 -10.72 10.59 8.75
C ILE A 64 -10.47 11.12 10.15
N LEU A 65 -11.48 10.99 11.01
CA LEU A 65 -11.46 11.42 12.39
C LEU A 65 -11.61 10.21 13.31
N SER A 66 -10.88 10.21 14.42
CA SER A 66 -11.02 9.23 15.50
C SER A 66 -11.56 9.93 16.74
N TYR A 67 -12.57 9.32 17.33
CA TYR A 67 -13.24 9.76 18.56
C TYR A 67 -13.03 8.68 19.62
N SER A 68 -12.20 8.96 20.61
CA SER A 68 -11.97 8.05 21.74
C SER A 68 -12.70 8.58 22.97
N VAL A 69 -13.40 7.71 23.70
CA VAL A 69 -14.06 8.11 24.95
C VAL A 69 -13.02 8.74 25.88
N ASN A 70 -13.34 9.94 26.36
CA ASN A 70 -12.51 10.70 27.28
C ASN A 70 -12.66 10.08 28.69
N TYR A 71 -11.95 8.97 28.90
CA TYR A 71 -11.95 8.25 30.18
C TYR A 71 -10.71 8.60 30.98
N PHE A 72 -10.88 9.37 32.05
CA PHE A 72 -9.88 9.46 33.11
C PHE A 72 -10.24 8.40 34.15
N SER A 73 -9.44 7.32 34.22
CA SER A 73 -9.41 6.53 35.45
C SER A 73 -8.90 7.48 36.53
N GLU A 74 -9.75 7.90 37.47
CA GLU A 74 -9.30 8.50 38.71
C GLU A 74 -8.45 7.45 39.45
N MET A 75 -7.14 7.43 39.19
CA MET A 75 -6.24 6.68 40.04
C MET A 75 -6.19 7.43 41.38
N PRO A 76 -6.53 6.79 42.51
CA PRO A 76 -6.39 7.43 43.82
C PRO A 76 -4.92 7.81 44.00
N VAL A 77 -4.67 9.10 44.19
CA VAL A 77 -3.31 9.67 44.24
C VAL A 77 -2.62 9.43 45.59
N ASP A 78 -3.25 8.69 46.49
CA ASP A 78 -2.77 8.47 47.85
C ASP A 78 -2.39 7.00 48.06
N SER A 79 -1.09 6.69 47.95
CA SER A 79 -0.50 5.37 48.19
C SER A 79 -0.59 4.87 49.65
N GLU A 80 -1.33 5.56 50.53
CA GLU A 80 -1.42 5.25 51.96
C GLU A 80 -2.83 4.88 52.46
N THR A 81 -3.87 4.96 51.62
CA THR A 81 -5.21 4.49 51.99
C THR A 81 -5.43 3.04 51.58
N PRO A 82 -5.89 2.15 52.49
CA PRO A 82 -6.23 0.78 52.15
C PRO A 82 -7.24 0.78 50.99
N THR A 83 -6.92 0.05 49.92
CA THR A 83 -7.79 -0.11 48.75
C THR A 83 -9.15 -0.61 49.24
N ASP A 84 -10.17 0.24 49.15
CA ASP A 84 -11.53 -0.14 49.49
C ASP A 84 -11.94 -1.32 48.58
N PRO A 85 -12.32 -2.50 49.11
CA PRO A 85 -12.81 -3.62 48.31
C PRO A 85 -14.11 -3.29 47.54
N SER A 86 -14.69 -2.13 47.78
CA SER A 86 -15.82 -1.53 47.06
C SER A 86 -15.43 -0.73 45.82
N MET A 87 -14.13 -0.58 45.49
CA MET A 87 -13.70 0.04 44.23
C MET A 87 -14.16 -0.83 43.05
N THR A 88 -15.39 -0.60 42.61
CA THR A 88 -15.89 -1.11 41.34
C THR A 88 -15.07 -0.43 40.25
N LEU A 89 -14.24 -1.22 39.55
CA LEU A 89 -13.65 -0.79 38.29
C LEU A 89 -14.80 -0.34 37.38
N GLU A 90 -14.94 0.96 37.19
CA GLU A 90 -15.96 1.51 36.30
C GLU A 90 -15.58 1.07 34.89
N VAL A 91 -16.34 0.12 34.34
CA VAL A 91 -16.09 -0.39 32.98
C VAL A 91 -16.31 0.79 32.03
N PRO A 92 -15.28 1.21 31.27
CA PRO A 92 -15.43 2.39 30.44
C PRO A 92 -16.58 2.21 29.45
N ALA A 93 -17.37 3.27 29.27
CA ALA A 93 -18.54 3.23 28.42
C ALA A 93 -18.17 2.79 27.00
N ILE A 94 -18.92 1.82 26.48
CA ILE A 94 -18.78 1.40 25.09
C ILE A 94 -19.26 2.54 24.19
N ALA A 95 -18.41 2.96 23.25
CA ALA A 95 -18.79 3.95 22.25
C ALA A 95 -19.70 3.33 21.19
N THR A 96 -20.79 3.99 20.84
CA THR A 96 -21.74 3.58 19.81
C THR A 96 -21.85 4.65 18.73
N PRO A 97 -22.10 4.29 17.45
CA PRO A 97 -22.24 5.30 16.38
C PRO A 97 -23.31 6.37 16.68
N ALA A 98 -24.36 6.03 17.43
CA ALA A 98 -25.39 6.97 17.87
C ALA A 98 -24.85 8.11 18.75
N ASP A 99 -23.73 7.88 19.46
CA ASP A 99 -23.09 8.90 20.29
C ASP A 99 -22.50 10.06 19.48
N LEU A 100 -22.26 9.87 18.18
CA LEU A 100 -21.79 10.91 17.26
C LEU A 100 -22.92 11.54 16.44
N GLN A 101 -24.18 11.36 16.85
CA GLN A 101 -25.32 12.02 16.21
C GLN A 101 -25.21 13.56 16.21
N PRO A 102 -24.75 14.23 17.29
CA PRO A 102 -24.56 15.68 17.26
C PRO A 102 -23.56 16.12 16.19
N VAL A 103 -22.43 15.41 16.07
CA VAL A 103 -21.41 15.64 15.04
C VAL A 103 -21.99 15.43 13.64
N THR A 104 -22.74 14.34 13.45
CA THR A 104 -23.42 14.02 12.18
C THR A 104 -24.38 15.15 11.78
N ASN A 105 -25.19 15.63 12.72
CA ASN A 105 -26.13 16.73 12.48
C ASN A 105 -25.40 18.03 12.11
N ALA A 106 -24.28 18.34 12.77
CA ALA A 106 -23.48 19.51 12.48
C ALA A 106 -22.86 19.45 11.08
N LEU A 107 -22.35 18.29 10.67
CA LEU A 107 -21.82 18.07 9.32
C LEU A 107 -22.89 18.16 8.23
N ILE A 108 -24.09 17.64 8.50
CA ILE A 108 -25.25 17.78 7.60
C ILE A 108 -25.66 19.25 7.47
N ALA A 109 -25.73 19.97 8.59
CA ALA A 109 -26.01 21.41 8.58
C ALA A 109 -24.94 22.21 7.83
N ALA A 110 -23.68 21.74 7.86
CA ALA A 110 -22.59 22.28 7.07
C ALA A 110 -22.66 21.87 5.59
N GLY A 111 -23.62 21.05 5.15
CA GLY A 111 -23.87 20.71 3.76
C GLY A 111 -23.30 19.37 3.30
N ILE A 112 -22.90 18.47 4.21
CA ILE A 112 -22.49 17.11 3.87
C ILE A 112 -23.71 16.18 3.78
N PRO A 113 -23.92 15.47 2.65
CA PRO A 113 -24.96 14.46 2.56
C PRO A 113 -24.76 13.34 3.59
N MET A 114 -25.84 12.83 4.18
CA MET A 114 -25.77 11.70 5.12
C MET A 114 -25.03 10.48 4.53
N GLY A 115 -25.21 10.22 3.23
CA GLY A 115 -24.55 9.11 2.53
C GLY A 115 -23.02 9.25 2.42
N ASP A 116 -22.48 10.44 2.61
CA ASP A 116 -21.04 10.71 2.57
C ASP A 116 -20.39 10.63 3.96
N ILE A 117 -21.17 10.40 5.02
CA ILE A 117 -20.70 10.23 6.39
C ILE A 117 -20.81 8.75 6.75
N SER A 118 -19.70 8.15 7.17
CA SER A 118 -19.68 6.78 7.69
C SER A 118 -19.02 6.73 9.05
N ILE A 119 -19.65 6.03 9.99
CA ILE A 119 -19.19 5.90 11.36
C ILE A 119 -19.08 4.41 11.66
N VAL A 120 -17.87 3.98 12.02
CA VAL A 120 -17.58 2.60 12.38
C VAL A 120 -16.86 2.57 13.71
N ARG A 121 -16.97 1.46 14.42
CA ARG A 121 -16.15 1.21 15.60
C ARG A 121 -14.72 0.91 15.17
N GLU A 122 -13.73 1.39 15.92
CA GLU A 122 -12.34 1.01 15.68
C GLU A 122 -12.11 -0.46 16.07
N SER A 123 -11.45 -1.22 15.19
CA SER A 123 -11.26 -2.67 15.38
C SER A 123 -10.47 -3.04 16.64
N TYR A 124 -9.66 -2.11 17.16
CA TYR A 124 -8.78 -2.34 18.30
C TYR A 124 -9.24 -1.66 19.60
N SER A 125 -10.38 -0.94 19.59
CA SER A 125 -10.90 -0.26 20.78
C SER A 125 -12.43 -0.19 20.76
N ALA A 126 -13.06 -0.79 21.78
CA ALA A 126 -14.50 -0.70 21.99
C ALA A 126 -14.96 0.70 22.45
N GLN A 127 -14.01 1.58 22.78
CA GLN A 127 -14.21 2.95 23.25
C GLN A 127 -13.86 3.98 22.17
N ALA A 128 -13.49 3.54 20.96
CA ALA A 128 -13.16 4.44 19.87
C ALA A 128 -14.06 4.22 18.66
N LEU A 129 -14.45 5.33 18.04
CA LEU A 129 -15.21 5.39 16.81
C LEU A 129 -14.38 6.12 15.76
N ARG A 130 -14.43 5.62 14.53
CA ARG A 130 -13.89 6.28 13.37
C ARG A 130 -15.02 6.86 12.55
N MET A 131 -14.91 8.15 12.23
CA MET A 131 -15.76 8.82 11.27
C MET A 131 -14.96 9.08 9.98
N VAL A 132 -15.55 8.75 8.84
CA VAL A 132 -15.03 9.08 7.52
C VAL A 132 -16.05 9.98 6.82
N ILE A 133 -15.59 11.13 6.35
CA ILE A 133 -16.38 12.14 5.65
C ILE A 133 -15.86 12.23 4.22
N ARG A 134 -16.69 11.84 3.24
CA ARG A 134 -16.35 11.85 1.81
C ARG A 134 -16.70 13.19 1.18
N LEU A 135 -15.84 13.66 0.29
CA LEU A 135 -15.96 14.95 -0.39
C LEU A 135 -15.67 14.78 -1.88
N ASN A 136 -16.51 15.41 -2.70
CA ASN A 136 -16.24 15.60 -4.12
C ASN A 136 -15.70 17.01 -4.36
N ARG A 137 -14.72 17.14 -5.27
CA ARG A 137 -14.02 18.41 -5.58
C ARG A 137 -13.53 19.11 -4.30
N PRO A 138 -12.67 18.45 -3.51
CA PRO A 138 -12.20 19.00 -2.25
C PRO A 138 -11.44 20.31 -2.45
N THR A 139 -11.60 21.24 -1.52
CA THR A 139 -10.74 22.42 -1.39
C THR A 139 -10.14 22.45 0.00
N GLN A 140 -8.99 23.10 0.15
CA GLN A 140 -8.28 23.20 1.43
C GLN A 140 -9.15 23.87 2.50
N SER A 141 -9.82 24.98 2.15
CA SER A 141 -10.71 25.67 3.09
C SER A 141 -11.86 24.79 3.54
N ARG A 142 -12.43 24.00 2.61
CA ARG A 142 -13.57 23.13 2.91
C ARG A 142 -13.18 21.97 3.81
N ILE A 143 -12.00 21.40 3.62
CA ILE A 143 -11.48 20.34 4.50
C ILE A 143 -11.29 20.88 5.91
N SER A 144 -10.60 22.02 6.05
CA SER A 144 -10.36 22.64 7.36
C SER A 144 -11.67 23.01 8.06
N GLU A 145 -12.62 23.62 7.34
CA GLU A 145 -13.95 23.96 7.88
C GLU A 145 -14.67 22.74 8.45
N LEU A 146 -14.66 21.61 7.74
CA LEU A 146 -15.36 20.40 8.18
C LEU A 146 -14.69 19.72 9.38
N ILE A 147 -13.35 19.76 9.44
CA ILE A 147 -12.60 19.32 10.63
C ILE A 147 -13.01 20.18 11.83
N ASP A 148 -13.08 21.49 11.67
CA ASP A 148 -13.48 22.40 12.76
C ASP A 148 -14.94 22.17 13.18
N VAL A 149 -15.87 22.01 12.24
CA VAL A 149 -17.27 21.66 12.52
C VAL A 149 -17.35 20.37 13.33
N ALA A 150 -16.64 19.32 12.90
CA ALA A 150 -16.67 18.02 13.55
C ALA A 150 -16.04 18.06 14.95
N ASN A 151 -14.95 18.80 15.13
CA ASN A 151 -14.28 18.97 16.42
C ASN A 151 -15.14 19.77 17.41
N ASN A 152 -15.68 20.90 16.98
CA ASN A 152 -16.51 21.77 17.81
C ASN A 152 -17.79 21.08 18.27
N ALA A 153 -18.38 20.22 17.42
CA ALA A 153 -19.59 19.49 17.75
C ALA A 153 -19.40 18.44 18.85
N VAL A 154 -18.18 17.90 19.02
CA VAL A 154 -17.90 16.88 20.08
C VAL A 154 -17.42 17.50 21.39
N ILE A 155 -16.76 18.67 21.32
CA ILE A 155 -16.30 19.39 22.52
C ILE A 155 -17.46 19.78 23.43
N ALA A 156 -18.64 20.05 22.86
CA ALA A 156 -19.83 20.45 23.60
C ALA A 156 -20.27 19.43 24.68
N ASP A 157 -20.07 18.13 24.43
CA ASP A 157 -20.55 17.06 25.31
C ASP A 157 -19.44 16.46 26.20
N GLY A 158 -18.16 16.80 25.95
CA GLY A 158 -17.00 16.37 26.75
C GLY A 158 -16.70 14.85 26.76
N LYS A 159 -17.58 14.03 26.18
CA LYS A 159 -17.53 12.56 26.18
C LYS A 159 -16.38 11.99 25.35
N PHE A 160 -15.94 12.67 24.30
CA PHE A 160 -14.91 12.18 23.40
C PHE A 160 -13.73 13.14 23.30
N ALA A 161 -12.52 12.58 23.26
CA ALA A 161 -11.37 13.22 22.67
C ALA A 161 -11.38 12.95 21.16
N VAL A 162 -11.27 14.00 20.36
CA VAL A 162 -11.20 13.91 18.89
C VAL A 162 -9.76 14.06 18.42
N SER A 163 -9.40 13.27 17.42
CA SER A 163 -8.12 13.40 16.70
C SER A 163 -8.34 13.26 15.20
N THR A 164 -7.67 14.11 14.43
CA THR A 164 -7.64 13.98 12.97
C THR A 164 -6.58 12.95 12.62
N LEU A 165 -7.01 11.78 12.15
CA LEU A 165 -6.08 10.74 11.70
C LEU A 165 -5.41 11.15 10.38
N GLY A 166 -6.15 11.81 9.50
CA GLY A 166 -5.62 12.36 8.26
C GLY A 166 -6.67 12.60 7.19
N VAL A 167 -6.20 12.90 5.98
CA VAL A 167 -7.05 13.06 4.79
C VAL A 167 -6.49 12.21 3.66
N ALA A 168 -7.32 11.34 3.10
CA ALA A 168 -7.00 10.59 1.91
C ALA A 168 -7.50 11.35 0.67
N TYR A 169 -6.70 11.36 -0.39
CA TYR A 169 -7.03 12.00 -1.67
C TYR A 169 -7.12 10.95 -2.77
N ALA A 170 -8.02 11.17 -3.72
CA ALA A 170 -8.13 10.35 -4.92
C ALA A 170 -8.39 11.20 -6.16
N ALA A 171 -7.90 10.72 -7.29
CA ALA A 171 -8.15 11.26 -8.61
C ALA A 171 -8.45 10.08 -9.54
N SER A 172 -9.44 10.23 -10.44
CA SER A 172 -9.81 9.18 -11.38
C SER A 172 -8.70 8.82 -12.36
N ASN A 173 -7.76 9.74 -12.58
CA ASN A 173 -6.58 9.53 -13.41
C ASN A 173 -5.37 10.28 -12.85
N CYS A 174 -4.32 9.54 -12.47
CA CYS A 174 -3.03 10.12 -12.11
C CYS A 174 -1.85 9.59 -12.93
N LEU A 175 -2.13 8.97 -14.08
CA LEU A 175 -1.10 8.43 -14.99
C LEU A 175 -0.11 9.50 -15.45
N SER A 176 -0.59 10.72 -15.72
CA SER A 176 0.26 11.84 -16.13
C SER A 176 1.27 12.21 -15.04
N ALA A 177 0.85 12.25 -13.77
CA ALA A 177 1.77 12.48 -12.66
C ALA A 177 2.74 11.30 -12.46
N GLU A 178 2.29 10.06 -12.66
CA GLU A 178 3.24 8.93 -12.61
C GLU A 178 4.33 9.03 -13.68
N VAL A 179 3.96 9.35 -14.93
CA VAL A 179 4.91 9.52 -16.03
C VAL A 179 5.88 10.66 -15.72
N ALA A 180 5.35 11.82 -15.30
CA ALA A 180 6.17 12.97 -14.93
C ALA A 180 7.12 12.67 -13.76
N ALA A 181 6.67 11.93 -12.74
CA ALA A 181 7.51 11.51 -11.62
C ALA A 181 8.63 10.56 -12.08
N ARG A 182 8.35 9.62 -12.99
CA ARG A 182 9.37 8.73 -13.57
C ARG A 182 10.39 9.50 -14.40
N GLU A 183 9.93 10.40 -15.27
CA GLU A 183 10.80 11.25 -16.09
C GLU A 183 11.72 12.12 -15.21
N ALA A 184 11.17 12.73 -14.15
CA ALA A 184 11.95 13.50 -13.18
C ALA A 184 12.98 12.62 -12.45
N ALA A 185 12.60 11.41 -12.02
CA ALA A 185 13.49 10.48 -11.34
C ALA A 185 14.64 10.03 -12.23
N MET A 186 14.35 9.68 -13.50
CA MET A 186 15.36 9.31 -14.50
C MET A 186 16.33 10.47 -14.76
N ALA A 187 15.82 11.69 -14.95
CA ALA A 187 16.64 12.87 -15.18
C ALA A 187 17.55 13.18 -13.99
N GLU A 188 17.06 13.02 -12.76
CA GLU A 188 17.86 13.20 -11.55
C GLU A 188 18.95 12.13 -11.43
N ALA A 189 18.61 10.84 -11.62
CA ALA A 189 19.60 9.77 -11.62
C ALA A 189 20.70 10.02 -12.66
N GLN A 190 20.34 10.44 -13.88
CA GLN A 190 21.32 10.75 -14.92
C GLN A 190 22.24 11.91 -14.53
N ARG A 191 21.72 12.99 -13.94
CA ARG A 191 22.55 14.09 -13.42
C ARG A 191 23.54 13.60 -12.37
N GLN A 192 23.10 12.72 -11.48
CA GLN A 192 23.96 12.13 -10.45
C GLN A 192 25.04 11.22 -11.05
N ALA A 193 24.71 10.41 -12.06
CA ALA A 193 25.69 9.59 -12.77
C ALA A 193 26.80 10.44 -13.39
N ILE A 194 26.44 11.53 -14.07
CA ILE A 194 27.40 12.45 -14.69
C ILE A 194 28.29 13.09 -13.63
N ALA A 195 27.71 13.63 -12.55
CA ALA A 195 28.47 14.28 -11.48
C ALA A 195 29.40 13.30 -10.76
N LEU A 196 28.95 12.07 -10.52
CA LEU A 196 29.75 11.06 -9.83
C LEU A 196 30.86 10.50 -10.72
N ALA A 197 30.62 10.36 -12.03
CA ALA A 197 31.66 9.99 -12.99
C ALA A 197 32.76 11.05 -13.09
N ASP A 198 32.38 12.34 -13.14
CA ASP A 198 33.32 13.48 -13.15
C ASP A 198 34.21 13.50 -11.90
N VAL A 199 33.62 13.34 -10.71
CA VAL A 199 34.37 13.28 -9.44
C VAL A 199 35.27 12.05 -9.34
N ALA A 200 34.85 10.93 -9.93
CA ALA A 200 35.64 9.69 -9.95
C ALA A 200 36.69 9.67 -11.07
N GLU A 201 36.77 10.72 -11.90
CA GLU A 201 37.64 10.82 -13.07
C GLU A 201 37.48 9.61 -14.03
N VAL A 202 36.23 9.16 -14.22
CA VAL A 202 35.87 8.07 -15.15
C VAL A 202 34.99 8.59 -16.27
N THR A 203 35.08 7.96 -17.43
CA THR A 203 34.14 8.24 -18.53
C THR A 203 32.85 7.44 -18.29
N LEU A 204 31.72 8.14 -18.26
CA LEU A 204 30.40 7.50 -18.21
C LEU A 204 30.09 6.85 -19.56
N GLY A 205 29.88 5.53 -19.55
CA GLY A 205 29.59 4.71 -20.71
C GLY A 205 28.09 4.48 -20.95
N GLY A 206 27.78 3.35 -21.60
CA GLY A 206 26.42 2.98 -21.96
C GLY A 206 25.51 2.73 -20.77
N PHE A 207 24.22 2.89 -20.98
CA PHE A 207 23.20 2.51 -20.00
C PHE A 207 23.03 0.98 -19.96
N ILE A 208 23.12 0.37 -18.78
CA ILE A 208 23.02 -1.10 -18.59
C ILE A 208 21.63 -1.51 -18.12
N THR A 209 21.18 -0.97 -16.97
CA THR A 209 19.93 -1.41 -16.32
C THR A 209 19.18 -0.26 -15.68
N VAL A 210 17.85 -0.38 -15.63
CA VAL A 210 16.95 0.43 -14.79
C VAL A 210 16.13 -0.51 -13.93
N SER A 211 16.04 -0.19 -12.65
CA SER A 211 15.00 -0.70 -11.77
C SER A 211 14.23 0.48 -11.18
N SER A 212 12.94 0.31 -10.96
CA SER A 212 12.12 1.32 -10.32
C SER A 212 11.31 0.68 -9.22
N ASN A 213 11.18 1.41 -8.11
CA ASN A 213 10.18 1.13 -7.09
C ASN A 213 9.27 2.37 -7.01
N PRO A 214 8.07 2.33 -7.64
CA PRO A 214 7.12 3.42 -7.47
C PRO A 214 6.63 3.44 -6.03
N GLY A 215 6.77 4.60 -5.37
CA GLY A 215 6.34 4.82 -4.00
C GLY A 215 5.22 5.84 -3.95
N TRP A 216 4.00 5.40 -3.76
CA TRP A 216 2.92 6.31 -3.39
C TRP A 216 3.17 6.77 -1.96
N ASN A 217 3.43 8.06 -1.74
CA ASN A 217 3.77 8.62 -0.41
C ASN A 217 2.75 8.26 0.68
N TYR A 218 1.55 7.85 0.30
CA TYR A 218 0.47 7.42 1.19
C TYR A 218 0.45 5.91 1.50
N LEU A 219 1.07 5.04 0.68
CA LEU A 219 0.87 3.57 0.69
C LEU A 219 2.17 2.74 0.78
N ALA A 220 3.31 3.40 0.97
CA ALA A 220 4.64 2.79 0.96
C ALA A 220 4.89 2.00 2.26
N PRO A 221 4.75 0.67 2.26
CA PRO A 221 5.77 -0.20 1.64
C PRO A 221 5.24 -1.36 0.76
N PHE A 222 3.92 -1.55 0.63
CA PHE A 222 3.33 -2.65 -0.17
C PHE A 222 2.10 -2.23 -0.98
N GLY A 223 1.85 -0.92 -1.14
CA GLY A 223 0.79 -0.42 -2.01
C GLY A 223 1.04 -0.83 -3.46
N ASP A 224 -0.04 -1.15 -4.17
CA ASP A 224 0.00 -1.53 -5.58
C ASP A 224 0.89 -0.58 -6.39
N SER A 225 1.57 -1.13 -7.41
CA SER A 225 2.41 -0.37 -8.35
C SER A 225 1.63 0.62 -9.23
N VAL A 226 0.37 0.90 -8.91
CA VAL A 226 -0.62 1.58 -9.75
C VAL A 226 -1.39 2.62 -8.94
N CYS A 227 -1.63 3.77 -9.55
CA CYS A 227 -2.46 4.86 -9.01
C CYS A 227 -3.76 4.35 -8.37
N PRO A 228 -4.09 4.72 -7.11
CA PRO A 228 -5.44 4.53 -6.61
C PRO A 228 -6.39 5.42 -7.44
N THR A 229 -7.18 4.78 -8.30
CA THR A 229 -8.11 5.47 -9.22
C THR A 229 -9.44 5.82 -8.57
N ASN A 230 -9.63 5.43 -7.31
CA ASN A 230 -10.83 5.72 -6.54
C ASN A 230 -10.51 5.88 -5.05
N LEU A 231 -11.45 6.53 -4.34
CA LEU A 231 -11.30 6.86 -2.93
C LEU A 231 -11.32 5.65 -2.00
N GLU A 232 -12.02 4.57 -2.36
CA GLU A 232 -12.09 3.38 -1.51
C GLU A 232 -10.77 2.61 -1.50
N ASP A 233 -10.03 2.59 -2.61
CA ASP A 233 -8.67 2.06 -2.65
C ASP A 233 -7.73 2.91 -1.79
N ALA A 234 -7.81 4.24 -1.89
CA ALA A 234 -7.02 5.15 -1.05
C ALA A 234 -7.29 4.91 0.45
N LEU A 235 -8.56 4.72 0.83
CA LEU A 235 -8.95 4.39 2.20
C LEU A 235 -8.44 3.00 2.62
N ARG A 236 -8.65 1.97 1.80
CA ARG A 236 -8.25 0.58 2.09
C ARG A 236 -6.74 0.47 2.36
N TYR A 237 -5.92 1.11 1.53
CA TYR A 237 -4.48 1.07 1.69
C TYR A 237 -3.99 1.99 2.82
N GLY A 238 -4.56 3.19 2.98
CA GLY A 238 -4.22 4.08 4.09
C GLY A 238 -4.51 3.48 5.47
N GLN A 239 -5.56 2.66 5.60
CA GLN A 239 -5.88 1.94 6.84
C GLN A 239 -4.78 0.95 7.29
N SER A 240 -4.04 0.37 6.34
CA SER A 240 -3.01 -0.63 6.65
C SER A 240 -1.71 -0.01 7.16
N TYR A 241 -1.44 1.25 6.82
CA TYR A 241 -0.15 1.92 7.08
C TYR A 241 -0.27 3.20 7.92
N GLY A 242 -1.49 3.60 8.25
CA GLY A 242 -1.77 4.85 8.95
C GLY A 242 -1.93 6.01 7.98
N PHE A 243 -2.73 6.99 8.40
CA PHE A 243 -2.89 8.25 7.67
C PHE A 243 -1.88 9.26 8.21
N GLN A 244 -1.32 10.09 7.33
CA GLN A 244 -0.53 11.22 7.79
C GLN A 244 -1.46 12.28 8.39
N PRO A 245 -1.06 12.94 9.48
CA PRO A 245 -1.83 14.05 10.03
C PRO A 245 -2.13 15.09 8.95
N TYR A 246 -3.34 15.65 8.99
CA TYR A 246 -3.70 16.71 8.07
C TYR A 246 -2.83 17.95 8.30
N ASP A 247 -2.14 18.39 7.25
CA ASP A 247 -1.40 19.65 7.23
C ASP A 247 -2.13 20.64 6.29
N PRO A 248 -2.71 21.73 6.83
CA PRO A 248 -3.43 22.72 6.05
C PRO A 248 -2.50 23.59 5.19
N ALA A 249 -1.18 23.41 5.22
CA ALA A 249 -0.25 24.02 4.28
C ALA A 249 0.00 23.14 3.04
N GLN A 250 -0.34 21.84 3.08
CA GLN A 250 -0.14 20.94 1.95
C GLN A 250 -1.23 21.15 0.89
N PRO A 251 -0.88 21.03 -0.41
CA PRO A 251 -1.84 21.13 -1.49
C PRO A 251 -2.81 19.94 -1.47
N VAL A 252 -4.02 20.19 -1.97
CA VAL A 252 -5.09 19.17 -2.09
C VAL A 252 -4.87 18.36 -3.37
N GLU A 253 -3.86 17.49 -3.33
CA GLU A 253 -3.37 16.77 -4.49
C GLU A 253 -3.08 15.30 -4.18
N VAL A 254 -3.20 14.47 -5.22
CA VAL A 254 -2.65 13.11 -5.22
C VAL A 254 -1.19 13.19 -5.65
N SER A 255 -0.30 12.96 -4.70
CA SER A 255 1.15 13.02 -4.93
C SER A 255 1.74 11.64 -5.22
N VAL A 256 2.53 11.58 -6.29
CA VAL A 256 3.28 10.40 -6.72
C VAL A 256 4.76 10.66 -6.48
N SER A 257 5.46 9.68 -5.91
CA SER A 257 6.91 9.71 -5.81
C SER A 257 7.48 8.42 -6.38
N VAL A 258 8.61 8.53 -7.07
CA VAL A 258 9.25 7.40 -7.72
C VAL A 258 10.73 7.46 -7.40
N ASN A 259 11.25 6.33 -6.93
CA ASN A 259 12.67 6.08 -6.90
C ASN A 259 13.05 5.17 -8.08
N VAL A 260 14.09 5.55 -8.80
CA VAL A 260 14.71 4.72 -9.83
C VAL A 260 16.17 4.48 -9.45
N SER A 261 16.68 3.30 -9.79
CA SER A 261 18.10 2.99 -9.74
C SER A 261 18.57 2.69 -11.15
N LEU A 262 19.61 3.40 -11.59
CA LEU A 262 20.20 3.25 -12.92
C LEU A 262 21.62 2.70 -12.76
N THR A 263 21.99 1.80 -13.65
CA THR A 263 23.36 1.31 -13.76
C THR A 263 23.93 1.68 -15.13
N TYR A 264 25.08 2.35 -15.13
CA TYR A 264 25.84 2.70 -16.33
C TYR A 264 27.16 1.93 -16.37
N GLU A 265 27.69 1.71 -17.56
CA GLU A 265 29.08 1.31 -17.76
C GLU A 265 30.00 2.49 -17.43
N ILE A 266 31.23 2.21 -17.02
CA ILE A 266 32.26 3.24 -16.83
C ILE A 266 33.62 2.75 -17.35
N ASP A 267 34.41 3.69 -17.87
CA ASP A 267 35.76 3.48 -18.36
C ASP A 267 36.76 4.42 -17.66
N LEU A 268 38.03 4.00 -17.55
CA LEU A 268 39.12 4.83 -17.03
C LEU A 268 39.73 5.72 -18.11
#